data_AF-A0ABC8K9J4-F1
#
_entry.id   AF-A0ABC8K9J4-F1
#
_cell.length_a   1.000
_cell.length_b   1.000
_cell.length_c   1.000
_cell.angle_alpha   90.00
_cell.angle_beta   90.00
_cell.angle_gamma   90.00
#
_symmetry.space_group_name_H-M   'P 1'
#
loop_
_entity.id
_entity.type
_entity.pdbx_description
1 polymer ?
#
loop_
_entity_poly.entity_id
_entity_poly.type
_entity_poly.pdbx_seq_one_letter_code
_entity_poly.pdbx_strand_id
1 'polypeptide(L)'
;MPVLMSNTNAAIAEEKIYVLGCLDDLKTVIVLFNTTKNVWEPEILKPDIELHDERRSFDFLNQRVVMANKMYMREFSQTYVYDPKENIWRPDDMLRSIKLRSACVIDDMLYYYPDDYFYDVKYIKTYDLKRRCLGVVKGLKKLFSRMKKLQFEHTADYGGNLALFYSKGINYRRGRDVKCSMEHWCVEISLERRQGGEIWGKVEYCGQVLVGHRVVLNCLNVMV
;
A
#
# COMPACT_ATOMS: atom_id res chain seq x y z
N MET A 1 -8.69 15.65 -12.13
CA MET A 1 -9.26 15.41 -10.79
C MET A 1 -10.11 16.62 -10.46
N PRO A 2 -11.37 16.46 -10.06
CA PRO A 2 -12.33 17.58 -9.96
C PRO A 2 -12.07 18.49 -8.75
N VAL A 3 -11.29 18.00 -7.77
CA VAL A 3 -10.99 18.70 -6.51
C VAL A 3 -9.55 18.42 -6.11
N LEU A 4 -8.87 19.42 -5.53
CA LEU A 4 -7.54 19.27 -4.96
C LEU A 4 -7.64 18.60 -3.58
N MET A 5 -6.90 17.51 -3.36
CA MET A 5 -6.95 16.75 -2.10
C MET A 5 -5.55 16.39 -1.62
N SER A 6 -5.40 16.28 -0.30
CA SER A 6 -4.21 15.75 0.36
C SER A 6 -4.44 14.30 0.81
N ASN A 7 -3.35 13.58 1.11
CA ASN A 7 -3.36 12.25 1.73
C ASN A 7 -4.24 11.22 1.01
N THR A 8 -4.02 11.10 -0.30
CA THR A 8 -4.86 10.29 -1.17
C THR A 8 -4.52 8.80 -1.11
N ASN A 9 -5.56 7.98 -1.15
CA ASN A 9 -5.50 6.54 -1.36
C ASN A 9 -6.42 6.17 -2.51
N ALA A 10 -6.08 5.14 -3.27
CA ALA A 10 -6.84 4.77 -4.46
C ALA A 10 -7.09 3.27 -4.51
N ALA A 11 -8.32 2.89 -4.83
CA ALA A 11 -8.74 1.51 -5.09
C ALA A 11 -9.36 1.42 -6.47
N ILE A 12 -9.21 0.26 -7.12
CA ILE A 12 -9.85 -0.02 -8.40
C ILE A 12 -11.03 -0.96 -8.14
N ALA A 13 -12.20 -0.60 -8.64
CA ALA A 13 -13.37 -1.47 -8.65
C ALA A 13 -14.21 -1.13 -9.88
N GLU A 14 -14.74 -2.15 -10.57
CA GLU A 14 -15.71 -1.98 -11.67
C GLU A 14 -15.28 -0.94 -12.73
N GLU A 15 -14.04 -1.04 -13.22
CA GLU A 15 -13.48 -0.11 -14.23
C GLU A 15 -13.44 1.36 -13.77
N LYS A 16 -13.42 1.58 -12.45
CA LYS A 16 -13.28 2.90 -11.86
C LYS A 16 -12.15 2.91 -10.84
N ILE A 17 -11.42 4.02 -10.80
CA ILE A 17 -10.47 4.32 -9.73
C ILE A 17 -11.20 5.21 -8.72
N TYR A 18 -11.41 4.68 -7.52
CA TYR A 18 -11.94 5.40 -6.38
C TYR A 18 -10.78 6.03 -5.65
N VAL A 19 -10.73 7.37 -5.60
CA VAL A 19 -9.67 8.11 -4.92
C VAL A 19 -10.25 8.76 -3.68
N LEU A 20 -9.91 8.21 -2.53
CA LEU A 20 -10.20 8.77 -1.21
C LEU A 20 -9.15 9.83 -0.89
N GLY A 21 -9.56 11.00 -0.43
CA GLY A 21 -8.65 12.06 -0.02
C GLY A 21 -9.27 13.01 1.00
N CYS A 22 -8.45 13.90 1.55
CA CYS A 22 -8.88 14.92 2.50
C CYS A 22 -8.98 16.30 1.84
N LEU A 23 -10.08 16.99 2.12
CA LEU A 23 -10.39 18.38 1.80
C LEU A 23 -10.19 19.24 3.05
N ASP A 24 -9.35 20.28 2.94
CA ASP A 24 -9.03 21.26 3.99
C ASP A 24 -8.72 20.63 5.36
N ASP A 25 -8.03 19.48 5.30
CA ASP A 25 -7.71 18.55 6.40
C ASP A 25 -8.90 17.99 7.19
N LEU A 26 -10.12 18.55 7.06
CA LEU A 26 -11.28 18.23 7.89
C LEU A 26 -12.27 17.24 7.31
N LYS A 27 -12.40 17.17 5.97
CA LYS A 27 -13.44 16.38 5.31
C LYS A 27 -12.82 15.31 4.42
N THR A 28 -13.21 14.07 4.63
CA THR A 28 -12.83 12.99 3.71
C THR A 28 -13.85 12.91 2.58
N VAL A 29 -13.38 12.83 1.33
CA VAL A 29 -14.23 12.63 0.16
C VAL A 29 -13.63 11.60 -0.77
N ILE A 30 -14.48 11.03 -1.63
CA ILE A 30 -14.07 10.09 -2.67
C ILE A 30 -14.47 10.66 -4.01
N VAL A 31 -13.50 10.72 -4.92
CA VAL A 31 -13.71 11.09 -6.32
C VAL A 31 -13.46 9.87 -7.18
N LEU A 32 -14.28 9.69 -8.22
CA LEU A 32 -14.21 8.50 -9.08
C LEU A 32 -13.66 8.88 -10.44
N PHE A 33 -12.72 8.09 -10.94
CA PHE A 33 -12.21 8.19 -12.29
C PHE A 33 -12.65 6.98 -13.10
N ASN A 34 -13.40 7.23 -14.16
CA ASN A 34 -13.89 6.19 -15.07
C ASN A 34 -12.79 5.84 -16.07
N THR A 35 -12.24 4.62 -16.00
CA THR A 35 -11.12 4.22 -16.87
C THR A 35 -11.57 4.00 -18.31
N THR A 36 -12.82 3.57 -18.51
CA THR A 36 -13.40 3.29 -19.84
C THR A 36 -13.69 4.57 -20.63
N LYS A 37 -14.21 5.60 -19.94
CA LYS A 37 -14.50 6.91 -20.55
C LYS A 37 -13.33 7.90 -20.45
N ASN A 38 -12.31 7.59 -19.64
CA ASN A 38 -11.17 8.45 -19.36
C ASN A 38 -11.58 9.84 -18.82
N VAL A 39 -12.59 9.87 -17.95
CA VAL A 39 -13.11 11.11 -17.34
C VAL A 39 -13.38 10.92 -15.84
N TRP A 40 -13.34 12.02 -15.09
CA TRP A 40 -13.79 12.03 -13.71
C TRP A 40 -15.31 12.05 -13.66
N GLU A 41 -15.89 11.21 -12.81
CA GLU A 41 -17.32 11.27 -12.54
C GLU A 41 -17.63 12.60 -11.83
N PRO A 42 -18.76 13.26 -12.15
CA PRO A 42 -19.13 14.53 -11.53
C PRO A 42 -19.54 14.36 -10.06
N GLU A 43 -19.92 13.14 -9.67
CA GLU A 43 -20.32 12.81 -8.31
C GLU A 43 -19.10 12.72 -7.39
N ILE A 44 -19.18 13.42 -6.26
CA ILE A 44 -18.21 13.34 -5.17
C ILE A 44 -18.91 12.62 -4.02
N LEU A 45 -18.44 11.43 -3.68
CA LEU A 45 -19.01 10.67 -2.58
C LEU A 45 -18.48 11.20 -1.25
N LYS A 46 -19.39 11.32 -0.29
CA LYS A 46 -19.05 11.56 1.10
C LYS A 46 -19.14 10.20 1.81
N PRO A 47 -18.01 9.57 2.13
CA PRO A 47 -18.06 8.33 2.89
C PRO A 47 -18.76 8.59 4.23
N ASP A 48 -19.65 7.69 4.61
CA ASP A 48 -20.30 7.70 5.92
C ASP A 48 -19.28 7.29 6.99
N ILE A 49 -18.52 8.29 7.44
CA ILE A 49 -17.50 8.15 8.47
C ILE A 49 -17.74 9.29 9.48
N GLU A 50 -18.13 8.92 10.69
CA GLU A 50 -18.04 9.79 11.85
C GLU A 50 -16.62 9.64 12.43
N LEU A 51 -15.68 10.48 11.98
CA LEU A 51 -14.35 10.54 12.62
C LEU A 51 -14.52 11.19 14.00
N HIS A 52 -14.62 10.36 15.04
CA HIS A 52 -14.63 10.82 16.42
C HIS A 52 -13.19 11.16 16.86
N ASP A 53 -12.73 12.39 16.62
CA ASP A 53 -11.83 13.20 17.50
C ASP A 53 -10.99 14.23 16.68
N GLU A 54 -10.83 15.42 17.26
CA GLU A 54 -10.13 16.59 16.73
C GLU A 54 -8.60 16.50 16.91
N ARG A 55 -8.10 15.48 17.62
CA ARG A 55 -6.67 15.30 17.95
C ARG A 55 -5.92 14.49 16.90
N ARG A 56 -5.75 15.10 15.73
CA ARG A 56 -5.04 14.50 14.59
C ARG A 56 -3.53 14.47 14.81
N SER A 57 -2.94 13.28 14.89
CA SER A 57 -1.54 13.09 14.55
C SER A 57 -1.39 12.67 13.09
N PHE A 58 -0.31 13.13 12.45
CA PHE A 58 0.11 12.71 11.10
C PHE A 58 0.19 11.17 10.94
N ASP A 59 0.27 10.42 12.04
CA ASP A 59 0.43 8.96 12.05
C ASP A 59 -0.82 8.19 11.60
N PHE A 60 -2.01 8.77 11.72
CA PHE A 60 -3.28 8.11 11.35
C PHE A 60 -3.46 7.95 9.83
N LEU A 61 -2.84 8.83 9.04
CA LEU A 61 -2.96 8.82 7.57
C LEU A 61 -2.15 7.68 6.93
N ASN A 62 -1.16 7.13 7.65
CA ASN A 62 -0.26 6.09 7.18
C ASN A 62 -0.81 4.66 7.33
N GLN A 63 -2.02 4.48 7.88
CA GLN A 63 -2.63 3.16 8.08
C GLN A 63 -3.85 2.93 7.19
N ARG A 64 -3.91 3.62 6.05
CA ARG A 64 -4.88 3.34 4.98
C ARG A 64 -4.23 2.40 3.98
N VAL A 65 -4.85 1.25 3.72
CA VAL A 65 -4.32 0.24 2.79
C VAL A 65 -5.44 -0.22 1.89
N VAL A 66 -5.15 -0.39 0.60
CA VAL A 66 -6.09 -0.96 -0.35
C VAL A 66 -5.79 -2.45 -0.49
N MET A 67 -6.77 -3.30 -0.25
CA MET A 67 -6.62 -4.76 -0.27
C MET A 67 -7.88 -5.39 -0.87
N ALA A 68 -7.73 -6.33 -1.80
CA ALA A 68 -8.86 -7.01 -2.45
C ALA A 68 -9.96 -6.03 -2.94
N ASN A 69 -9.54 -4.92 -3.57
CA ASN A 69 -10.41 -3.85 -4.07
C ASN A 69 -11.26 -3.12 -3.01
N LYS A 70 -10.93 -3.27 -1.73
CA LYS A 70 -11.54 -2.53 -0.62
C LYS A 70 -10.50 -1.63 0.04
N MET A 71 -10.94 -0.51 0.59
CA MET A 71 -10.06 0.37 1.34
C MET A 71 -10.19 0.05 2.82
N TYR A 72 -9.07 -0.24 3.47
CA TYR A 72 -9.01 -0.49 4.89
C TYR A 72 -8.43 0.74 5.58
N MET A 73 -9.03 1.12 6.68
CA MET A 73 -8.58 2.19 7.55
C MET A 73 -8.47 1.64 8.97
N ARG A 74 -7.37 1.93 9.64
CA ARG A 74 -7.23 1.61 11.06
C ARG A 74 -7.30 2.87 11.91
N GLU A 75 -8.14 2.82 12.93
CA GLU A 75 -8.28 3.87 13.94
C GLU A 75 -8.07 3.24 15.31
N PHE A 76 -6.95 3.57 15.97
CA PHE A 76 -6.51 2.95 17.21
C PHE A 76 -6.52 1.41 17.17
N SER A 77 -7.44 0.77 17.89
CA SER A 77 -7.63 -0.68 17.97
C SER A 77 -8.74 -1.20 17.06
N GLN A 78 -9.47 -0.32 16.37
CA GLN A 78 -10.54 -0.68 15.44
C GLN A 78 -10.04 -0.58 14.00
N THR A 79 -10.57 -1.44 13.14
CA THR A 79 -10.33 -1.37 11.70
C THR A 79 -11.67 -1.26 11.01
N TYR A 80 -11.71 -0.44 9.98
CA TYR A 80 -12.85 -0.23 9.14
C TYR A 80 -12.51 -0.61 7.71
N VAL A 81 -13.46 -1.21 7.02
CA VAL A 81 -13.37 -1.53 5.60
C VAL A 81 -14.44 -0.75 4.85
N TYR A 82 -14.00 -0.05 3.81
CA TYR A 82 -14.85 0.58 2.83
C TYR A 82 -14.99 -0.36 1.64
N ASP A 83 -16.24 -0.70 1.33
CA ASP A 83 -16.57 -1.34 0.08
C ASP A 83 -16.97 -0.28 -0.95
N PRO A 84 -16.17 -0.05 -2.01
CA PRO A 84 -16.51 0.93 -3.05
C PRO A 84 -17.85 0.67 -3.74
N LYS A 85 -18.35 -0.57 -3.71
CA LYS A 85 -19.65 -0.94 -4.32
C LYS A 85 -20.83 -0.49 -3.48
N GLU A 86 -20.67 -0.56 -2.16
CA GLU A 86 -21.73 -0.24 -1.21
C GLU A 86 -21.64 1.20 -0.69
N ASN A 87 -20.48 1.84 -0.90
CA ASN A 87 -20.18 3.19 -0.41
C ASN A 87 -20.37 3.35 1.11
N ILE A 88 -20.10 2.29 1.87
CA ILE A 88 -20.28 2.24 3.33
C ILE A 88 -19.00 1.74 3.98
N TRP A 89 -18.66 2.33 5.13
CA TRP A 89 -17.63 1.82 6.02
C TRP A 89 -18.25 0.85 7.02
N ARG A 90 -17.58 -0.28 7.24
CA ARG A 90 -17.98 -1.27 8.25
C ARG A 90 -16.82 -1.58 9.17
N PRO A 91 -17.07 -1.79 10.48
CA PRO A 91 -16.07 -2.39 11.35
C PRO A 91 -15.65 -3.76 10.82
N ASP A 92 -14.35 -4.04 10.85
CA ASP A 92 -13.77 -5.32 10.47
C ASP A 92 -12.62 -5.66 11.42
N ASP A 93 -12.65 -6.84 12.04
CA ASP A 93 -11.66 -7.23 13.04
C ASP A 93 -10.33 -7.74 12.45
N MET A 94 -10.21 -7.86 11.11
CA MET A 94 -9.09 -8.55 10.44
C MET A 94 -7.72 -7.93 10.77
N LEU A 95 -7.63 -6.60 10.88
CA LEU A 95 -6.35 -5.91 11.09
C LEU A 95 -6.09 -5.50 12.53
N ARG A 96 -6.95 -5.88 13.47
CA ARG A 96 -6.80 -5.50 14.89
C ARG A 96 -5.45 -5.91 15.48
N SER A 97 -4.87 -7.01 14.98
CA SER A 97 -3.55 -7.52 15.39
C SER A 97 -2.43 -7.28 14.36
N ILE A 98 -2.70 -6.63 13.23
CA ILE A 98 -1.75 -6.48 12.12
C ILE A 98 -1.43 -5.00 11.89
N LYS A 99 -0.20 -4.59 12.22
CA LYS A 99 0.33 -3.28 11.84
C LYS A 99 0.85 -3.35 10.40
N LEU A 100 0.14 -2.68 9.49
CA LEU A 100 0.45 -2.64 8.06
C LEU A 100 0.96 -1.26 7.67
N ARG A 101 2.19 -1.19 7.17
CA ARG A 101 2.67 0.00 6.43
C ARG A 101 2.29 -0.07 4.95
N SER A 102 2.32 -1.28 4.38
CA SER A 102 1.87 -1.57 3.03
C SER A 102 1.54 -3.05 2.94
N ALA A 103 0.50 -3.38 2.19
CA ALA A 103 0.10 -4.75 1.93
C ALA A 103 -0.47 -4.92 0.52
N CYS A 104 -0.50 -6.16 0.07
CA CYS A 104 -0.92 -6.56 -1.27
C CYS A 104 -1.64 -7.91 -1.16
N VAL A 105 -2.74 -8.09 -1.89
CA VAL A 105 -3.46 -9.37 -1.94
C VAL A 105 -3.15 -10.03 -3.28
N ILE A 106 -2.66 -11.27 -3.25
CA ILE A 106 -2.44 -12.12 -4.43
C ILE A 106 -3.08 -13.47 -4.13
N ASP A 107 -3.99 -13.93 -4.99
CA ASP A 107 -4.68 -15.22 -4.86
C ASP A 107 -5.26 -15.47 -3.46
N ASP A 108 -6.05 -14.52 -2.94
CA ASP A 108 -6.67 -14.53 -1.60
C ASP A 108 -5.69 -14.58 -0.40
N MET A 109 -4.40 -14.38 -0.65
CA MET A 109 -3.38 -14.27 0.39
C MET A 109 -2.92 -12.84 0.51
N LEU A 110 -2.96 -12.31 1.72
CA LEU A 110 -2.40 -11.00 2.04
C LEU A 110 -0.89 -11.15 2.24
N TYR A 111 -0.10 -10.34 1.57
CA TYR A 111 1.34 -10.20 1.73
C TYR A 111 1.64 -8.81 2.25
N TYR A 112 2.42 -8.71 3.32
CA TYR A 112 2.74 -7.42 3.89
C TYR A 112 4.12 -7.36 4.49
N TYR A 113 4.64 -6.14 4.49
CA TYR A 113 5.87 -5.82 5.17
C TYR A 113 5.53 -5.35 6.60
N PRO A 114 5.97 -6.07 7.65
CA PRO A 114 5.63 -5.71 9.02
C PRO A 114 6.28 -4.38 9.41
N ASP A 115 5.49 -3.49 10.02
CA ASP A 115 5.97 -2.24 10.61
C ASP A 115 6.52 -2.51 12.02
N ASP A 116 7.62 -3.27 12.09
CA ASP A 116 8.25 -3.65 13.34
C ASP A 116 9.60 -2.93 13.47
N TYR A 117 9.57 -1.74 14.06
CA TYR A 117 10.74 -0.89 14.31
C TYR A 117 11.81 -1.57 15.19
N PHE A 118 11.47 -2.66 15.90
CA PHE A 118 12.33 -3.28 16.90
C PHE A 118 13.21 -4.42 16.37
N TYR A 119 12.97 -4.94 15.17
CA TYR A 119 13.75 -6.07 14.64
C TYR A 119 14.51 -5.71 13.36
N ASP A 120 15.82 -6.00 13.38
CA ASP A 120 16.73 -5.87 12.23
C ASP A 120 16.44 -6.87 11.08
N VAL A 121 15.56 -7.85 11.33
CA VAL A 121 15.28 -8.92 10.37
C VAL A 121 14.06 -8.53 9.53
N LYS A 122 14.32 -8.20 8.26
CA LYS A 122 13.28 -7.97 7.27
C LYS A 122 12.73 -9.32 6.78
N TYR A 123 11.41 -9.48 6.78
CA TYR A 123 10.71 -10.63 6.20
C TYR A 123 9.31 -10.20 5.74
N ILE A 124 8.74 -10.92 4.78
CA ILE A 124 7.36 -10.68 4.33
C ILE A 124 6.45 -11.61 5.10
N LYS A 125 5.49 -11.05 5.82
CA LYS A 125 4.44 -11.82 6.49
C LYS A 125 3.31 -12.08 5.50
N THR A 126 2.64 -13.20 5.69
CA THR A 126 1.46 -13.57 4.93
C THR A 126 0.28 -13.76 5.87
N TYR A 127 -0.92 -13.50 5.37
CA TYR A 127 -2.16 -13.82 6.08
C TYR A 127 -3.16 -14.44 5.11
N ASP A 128 -3.62 -15.65 5.44
CA ASP A 128 -4.64 -16.34 4.66
C ASP A 128 -6.01 -15.76 5.01
N LEU A 129 -6.65 -15.09 4.04
CA LEU A 129 -7.94 -14.44 4.27
C LEU A 129 -9.07 -15.45 4.52
N LYS A 130 -8.94 -16.67 3.99
CA LYS A 130 -9.93 -17.75 4.15
C LYS A 130 -9.70 -18.53 5.44
N ARG A 131 -8.46 -18.93 5.70
CA ARG A 131 -8.10 -19.78 6.86
C ARG A 131 -7.76 -18.99 8.11
N ARG A 132 -7.62 -17.66 7.99
CA ARG A 132 -7.34 -16.73 9.10
C ARG A 132 -6.06 -17.06 9.85
N CYS A 133 -5.02 -17.51 9.13
CA CYS A 133 -3.74 -17.89 9.72
C CYS A 133 -2.59 -17.02 9.19
N LEU A 134 -1.59 -16.80 10.04
CA LEU A 134 -0.37 -16.08 9.71
C LEU A 134 0.69 -17.02 9.14
N GLY A 135 1.52 -16.49 8.26
CA GLY A 135 2.68 -17.17 7.71
C GLY A 135 3.79 -16.19 7.36
N VAL A 136 4.85 -16.71 6.73
CA VAL A 136 5.99 -15.94 6.25
C VAL A 136 6.47 -16.47 4.91
N VAL A 137 6.96 -15.58 4.05
CA VAL A 137 7.58 -15.96 2.78
C VAL A 137 9.03 -16.38 3.02
N LYS A 138 9.36 -17.63 2.66
CA LYS A 138 10.70 -18.21 2.76
C LYS A 138 11.53 -17.90 1.52
N GLY A 139 12.84 -18.18 1.57
CA GLY A 139 13.74 -18.06 0.41
C GLY A 139 14.32 -16.66 0.14
N LEU A 140 13.89 -15.63 0.87
CA LEU A 140 14.24 -14.22 0.59
C LEU A 140 15.39 -13.65 1.44
N LYS A 141 16.11 -14.47 2.20
CA LYS A 141 17.18 -13.99 3.11
C LYS A 141 18.24 -13.15 2.39
N LYS A 142 18.71 -13.60 1.22
CA LYS A 142 19.71 -12.88 0.40
C LYS A 142 19.19 -11.54 -0.10
N LEU A 143 17.90 -11.47 -0.47
CA LEU A 143 17.26 -10.21 -0.87
C LEU A 143 17.31 -9.20 0.26
N PHE A 144 16.87 -9.58 1.46
CA PHE A 144 16.81 -8.66 2.60
C PHE A 144 18.19 -8.18 3.05
N SER A 145 19.22 -9.03 2.93
CA SER A 145 20.61 -8.59 3.13
C SER A 145 21.03 -7.52 2.11
N ARG A 146 20.68 -7.69 0.83
CA ARG A 146 20.96 -6.69 -0.22
C ARG A 146 20.21 -5.38 0.01
N MET A 147 18.93 -5.45 0.39
CA MET A 147 18.05 -4.29 0.55
C MET A 147 18.11 -3.69 1.96
N LYS A 148 19.10 -4.07 2.80
CA LYS A 148 19.15 -3.66 4.23
C LYS A 148 19.19 -2.14 4.39
N LYS A 149 19.97 -1.45 3.55
CA LYS A 149 20.17 0.01 3.61
C LYS A 149 19.10 0.84 2.89
N LEU A 150 18.12 0.18 2.27
CA LEU A 150 17.04 0.85 1.55
C LEU A 150 15.80 0.92 2.44
N GLN A 151 15.09 2.03 2.34
CA GLN A 151 13.81 2.22 3.00
C GLN A 151 12.74 1.48 2.21
N PHE A 152 11.91 0.69 2.89
CA PHE A 152 10.75 0.07 2.26
C PHE A 152 9.63 1.10 2.10
N GLU A 153 9.03 1.16 0.91
CA GLU A 153 7.96 2.11 0.59
C GLU A 153 6.61 1.41 0.41
N HIS A 154 6.55 0.41 -0.48
CA HIS A 154 5.27 -0.12 -0.92
C HIS A 154 5.34 -1.57 -1.42
N THR A 155 4.20 -2.26 -1.41
CA THR A 155 3.98 -3.61 -1.97
C THR A 155 2.85 -3.55 -2.98
N ALA A 156 2.98 -4.21 -4.12
CA ALA A 156 1.91 -4.31 -5.11
C ALA A 156 1.86 -5.69 -5.75
N ASP A 157 0.73 -6.00 -6.36
CA ASP A 157 0.57 -7.13 -7.28
C ASP A 157 1.04 -6.71 -8.68
N TYR A 158 1.95 -7.48 -9.25
CA TYR A 158 2.43 -7.33 -10.63
C TYR A 158 2.29 -8.66 -11.36
N GLY A 159 1.15 -8.86 -12.04
CA GLY A 159 0.90 -10.07 -12.83
C GLY A 159 0.89 -11.36 -12.00
N GLY A 160 0.46 -11.31 -10.74
CA GLY A 160 0.50 -12.44 -9.80
C GLY A 160 1.82 -12.57 -9.04
N ASN A 161 2.84 -11.76 -9.39
CA ASN A 161 4.07 -11.65 -8.63
C ASN A 161 3.97 -10.55 -7.58
N LEU A 162 4.69 -10.73 -6.48
CA LEU A 162 4.82 -9.71 -5.45
C LEU A 162 5.89 -8.70 -5.85
N ALA A 163 5.48 -7.45 -6.07
CA ALA A 163 6.37 -6.33 -6.29
C ALA A 163 6.63 -5.60 -4.96
N LEU A 164 7.90 -5.34 -4.65
CA LEU A 164 8.33 -4.52 -3.51
C LEU A 164 9.06 -3.28 -4.01
N PHE A 165 8.70 -2.13 -3.46
CA PHE A 165 9.33 -0.86 -3.75
C PHE A 165 10.16 -0.38 -2.57
N TYR A 166 11.36 0.08 -2.88
CA TYR A 166 12.29 0.63 -1.93
C TYR A 166 12.80 1.98 -2.40
N SER A 167 13.19 2.85 -1.47
CA SER A 167 13.82 4.12 -1.78
C SER A 167 15.17 4.28 -1.07
N LYS A 168 16.00 5.14 -1.63
CA LYS A 168 17.23 5.63 -1.02
C LYS A 168 17.39 7.10 -1.32
N GLY A 169 17.49 7.91 -0.27
CA GLY A 169 17.88 9.31 -0.39
C GLY A 169 19.33 9.44 -0.86
N ILE A 170 19.55 10.33 -1.82
CA ILE A 170 20.87 10.63 -2.38
C ILE A 170 21.08 12.12 -2.34
N ASN A 171 22.17 12.51 -1.70
CA ASN A 171 22.58 13.90 -1.62
C ASN A 171 23.75 14.10 -2.56
N TYR A 172 23.62 15.00 -3.53
CA TYR A 172 24.72 15.44 -4.37
C TYR A 172 25.09 16.87 -4.00
N ARG A 173 26.39 17.12 -3.84
CA ARG A 173 26.92 18.48 -3.67
C ARG A 173 27.34 19.03 -5.03
N ARG A 174 26.85 20.21 -5.40
CA ARG A 174 27.36 20.99 -6.54
C ARG A 174 27.70 22.38 -6.03
N GLY A 175 28.96 22.60 -5.65
CA GLY A 175 29.38 23.83 -4.97
C GLY A 175 28.78 23.95 -3.57
N ARG A 176 28.14 25.09 -3.25
CA ARG A 176 27.44 25.31 -1.96
C ARG A 176 26.02 24.75 -1.92
N ASP A 177 25.47 24.32 -3.07
CA ASP A 177 24.12 23.79 -3.14
C ASP A 177 24.09 22.28 -2.90
N VAL A 178 23.22 21.85 -1.98
CA VAL A 178 22.90 20.42 -1.74
C VAL A 178 21.61 20.11 -2.47
N LYS A 179 21.65 19.20 -3.44
CA LYS A 179 20.44 18.65 -4.08
C LYS A 179 20.17 17.25 -3.54
N CYS A 180 18.95 17.02 -3.09
CA CYS A 180 18.50 15.74 -2.55
C CYS A 180 17.57 15.05 -3.55
N SER A 181 17.96 13.91 -4.12
CA SER A 181 17.09 13.06 -4.95
C SER A 181 16.80 11.73 -4.26
N MET A 182 15.88 10.94 -4.81
CA MET A 182 15.61 9.58 -4.38
C MET A 182 15.84 8.61 -5.54
N GLU A 183 16.63 7.57 -5.29
CA GLU A 183 16.63 6.35 -6.10
C GLU A 183 15.48 5.46 -5.64
N HIS A 184 14.66 5.03 -6.58
CA HIS A 184 13.60 4.05 -6.36
C HIS A 184 13.99 2.73 -6.98
N TRP A 185 13.85 1.67 -6.20
CA TRP A 185 14.15 0.30 -6.55
C TRP A 185 12.88 -0.53 -6.55
N CYS A 186 12.76 -1.42 -7.53
CA CYS A 186 11.70 -2.40 -7.61
C CYS A 186 12.30 -3.80 -7.49
N VAL A 187 11.62 -4.67 -6.74
CA VAL A 187 11.92 -6.09 -6.64
C VAL A 187 10.66 -6.86 -7.03
N GLU A 188 10.78 -7.73 -8.01
CA GLU A 188 9.72 -8.65 -8.40
C GLU A 188 10.01 -10.04 -7.83
N ILE A 189 9.02 -10.61 -7.16
CA ILE A 189 9.14 -11.89 -6.47
C ILE A 189 8.02 -12.82 -6.95
N SER A 190 8.39 -13.91 -7.60
CA SER A 190 7.44 -14.99 -7.87
C SER A 190 7.20 -15.78 -6.59
N LEU A 191 5.96 -16.22 -6.40
CA LEU A 191 5.52 -16.93 -5.21
C LEU A 191 5.18 -18.39 -5.55
N GLU A 192 5.75 -19.33 -4.79
CA GLU A 192 5.49 -20.76 -4.92
C GLU A 192 4.82 -21.27 -3.64
N ARG A 193 3.63 -21.87 -3.76
CA ARG A 193 2.95 -22.55 -2.65
C ARG A 193 3.34 -24.03 -2.65
N ARG A 194 3.89 -24.51 -1.54
CA ARG A 194 4.35 -25.89 -1.36
C ARG A 194 3.42 -26.69 -0.45
N GLN A 195 3.60 -28.01 -0.45
CA GLN A 195 2.90 -28.90 0.48
C GLN A 195 3.08 -28.43 1.93
N GLY A 196 2.03 -28.55 2.72
CA GLY A 196 2.00 -28.05 4.10
C GLY A 196 1.67 -26.56 4.25
N GLY A 197 1.37 -25.84 3.16
CA GLY A 197 0.98 -24.43 3.20
C GLY A 197 2.17 -23.46 3.30
N GLU A 198 3.38 -23.95 3.05
CA GLU A 198 4.55 -23.09 2.98
C GLU A 198 4.52 -22.21 1.72
N ILE A 199 4.98 -20.97 1.85
CA ILE A 199 5.14 -20.05 0.72
C ILE A 199 6.61 -19.71 0.58
N TRP A 200 7.15 -19.94 -0.62
CA TRP A 200 8.52 -19.61 -0.99
C TRP A 200 8.53 -18.48 -2.02
N GLY A 201 9.45 -17.54 -1.85
CA GLY A 201 9.67 -16.45 -2.78
C GLY A 201 10.98 -16.64 -3.54
N LYS A 202 10.94 -16.39 -4.84
CA LYS A 202 12.13 -16.30 -5.71
C LYS A 202 12.17 -14.90 -6.34
N VAL A 203 13.32 -14.26 -6.28
CA VAL A 203 13.51 -12.94 -6.89
C VAL A 203 13.70 -13.13 -8.39
N GLU A 204 12.75 -12.63 -9.18
CA GLU A 204 12.81 -12.64 -10.64
C GLU A 204 13.49 -11.39 -11.17
N TYR A 205 13.23 -10.24 -10.55
CA TYR A 205 13.85 -8.98 -10.91
C TYR A 205 14.25 -8.16 -9.68
N CYS A 206 15.34 -7.41 -9.78
CA CYS A 206 15.64 -6.35 -8.83
C CYS A 206 16.54 -5.31 -9.47
N GLY A 207 16.02 -4.10 -9.58
CA GLY A 207 16.76 -3.00 -10.18
C GLY A 207 16.19 -1.65 -9.81
N GLN A 208 16.97 -0.62 -10.10
CA GLN A 208 16.54 0.75 -10.01
C GLN A 208 15.55 1.04 -11.14
N VAL A 209 14.42 1.68 -10.82
CA VAL A 209 13.35 1.98 -11.76
C VAL A 209 13.12 3.47 -11.98
N LEU A 210 13.49 4.32 -11.01
CA LEU A 210 13.32 5.77 -11.12
C LEU A 210 14.36 6.51 -10.28
N VAL A 211 14.78 7.68 -10.74
CA VAL A 211 15.51 8.67 -9.91
C VAL A 211 14.78 10.00 -9.99
N GLY A 212 14.45 10.59 -8.85
CA GLY A 212 13.79 11.88 -8.84
C GLY A 212 13.48 12.42 -7.45
N HIS A 213 12.90 13.62 -7.41
CA HIS A 213 12.49 14.30 -6.18
C HIS A 213 11.11 13.87 -5.65
N ARG A 214 10.52 12.79 -6.18
CA ARG A 214 9.15 12.37 -5.88
C ARG A 214 9.15 11.13 -5.00
N VAL A 215 8.21 11.07 -4.06
CA VAL A 215 7.89 9.87 -3.27
C VAL A 215 6.81 9.09 -4.03
N VAL A 216 6.97 7.76 -4.11
CA VAL A 216 5.92 6.88 -4.63
C VAL A 216 4.93 6.64 -3.50
N LEU A 217 3.72 7.19 -3.61
CA LEU A 217 2.70 7.09 -2.56
C LEU A 217 1.84 5.83 -2.71
N ASN A 218 1.57 5.40 -3.94
CA ASN A 218 0.75 4.22 -4.25
C ASN A 218 1.10 3.70 -5.65
N CYS A 219 1.00 2.39 -5.86
CA CYS A 219 1.16 1.75 -7.17
C CYS A 219 -0.12 0.97 -7.50
N LEU A 220 -0.73 1.27 -8.64
CA LEU A 220 -1.91 0.55 -9.13
C LEU A 220 -1.51 -0.29 -10.34
N ASN A 221 -1.84 -1.57 -10.31
CA ASN A 221 -1.83 -2.38 -11.52
C ASN A 221 -3.09 -2.02 -12.33
N VAL A 222 -2.90 -1.38 -13.48
CA VAL A 222 -3.98 -1.02 -14.40
C VAL A 222 -3.78 -1.88 -15.64
N MET A 223 -4.69 -2.81 -15.88
CA MET A 223 -4.76 -3.45 -17.20
C MET A 223 -5.33 -2.41 -18.17
N VAL A 224 -4.51 -2.00 -19.13
CA VAL A 224 -4.90 -1.09 -20.22
C VAL A 224 -5.26 -1.91 -21.45
#